data_AF-A0A497G8Q4-F1
#
_entry.id   AF-A0A497G8Q4-F1
#
_cell.length_a   1.000
_cell.length_b   1.000
_cell.length_c   1.000
_cell.angle_alpha   90.00
_cell.angle_beta   90.00
_cell.angle_gamma   90.00
#
_symmetry.space_group_name_H-M   'P 1'
#
loop_
_entity.id
_entity.type
_entity.pdbx_description
1 polymer ?
#
loop_
_entity_poly.entity_id
_entity_poly.type
_entity_poly.pdbx_seq_one_letter_code
_entity_poly.pdbx_strand_id
1 'polypeptide(L)'
;ISQEMVRMSSDLMKNASGVCFLLFTALFTCLLLTRGSRASAIAAIASGYLAFLTHSLDYAYALLYMASQGLAAYCLARDRHRTRVWLISLTTLISASLLTTLALPQYFSDLWKGVAFLEDLLRIGRPTQPPPTPPPAAHPSPPPLPPLQLALPLSFLVAGCLLLAESLQRGAEALVISSSLAAGALSLTPALLGLREWGWRFALMDLVPVALIAGVLVSRAGGRLAQLAISTVIVGLVVGQAITQAYQVRPSIPYEAYLDLLEIRHLIPLNAPYALHCRGVSKYWPEYVLGWPPGGQPRYVISDRPLLGGPALRLVYRGRLLWLYEVRLRG
;
A
#
# COMPACT_ATOMS: atom_id res chain seq x y z
N ILE A 1 25.49 -4.55 -10.43
CA ILE A 1 24.08 -4.16 -10.18
C ILE A 1 24.06 -3.48 -8.82
N SER A 2 23.61 -2.22 -8.71
CA SER A 2 23.61 -1.52 -7.42
C SER A 2 22.55 -2.14 -6.49
N GLN A 3 22.83 -2.16 -5.18
CA GLN A 3 21.94 -2.70 -4.15
C GLN A 3 20.53 -2.07 -4.22
N GLU A 4 20.43 -0.82 -4.69
CA GLU A 4 19.18 -0.10 -4.87
C GLU A 4 18.40 -0.50 -6.13
N MET A 5 19.08 -0.87 -7.22
CA MET A 5 18.38 -1.46 -8.38
C MET A 5 17.79 -2.82 -8.02
N VAL A 6 18.46 -3.60 -7.14
CA VAL A 6 17.93 -4.85 -6.60
C VAL A 6 16.78 -4.60 -5.63
N ARG A 7 16.88 -3.57 -4.78
CA ARG A 7 15.82 -3.22 -3.82
C ARG A 7 14.57 -2.67 -4.50
N MET A 8 14.73 -1.76 -5.45
CA MET A 8 13.62 -1.16 -6.20
C MET A 8 12.96 -2.17 -7.14
N SER A 9 13.74 -3.04 -7.79
CA SER A 9 13.17 -4.15 -8.56
C SER A 9 12.48 -5.16 -7.65
N SER A 10 13.01 -5.43 -6.45
CA SER A 10 12.37 -6.28 -5.45
C SER A 10 11.06 -5.71 -4.94
N ASP A 11 10.97 -4.41 -4.65
CA ASP A 11 9.73 -3.79 -4.17
C ASP A 11 8.66 -3.68 -5.26
N LEU A 12 9.06 -3.44 -6.52
CA LEU A 12 8.16 -3.52 -7.67
C LEU A 12 7.69 -4.96 -7.94
N MET A 13 8.61 -5.93 -7.88
CA MET A 13 8.27 -7.34 -8.05
C MET A 13 7.39 -7.88 -6.94
N LYS A 14 7.60 -7.47 -5.67
CA LYS A 14 6.73 -7.87 -4.54
C LYS A 14 5.30 -7.43 -4.78
N ASN A 15 5.07 -6.16 -5.10
CA ASN A 15 3.72 -5.64 -5.36
C ASN A 15 3.12 -6.22 -6.65
N ALA A 16 3.90 -6.35 -7.73
CA ALA A 16 3.38 -6.87 -8.99
C ALA A 16 3.05 -8.38 -8.93
N SER A 17 3.92 -9.19 -8.30
CA SER A 17 3.67 -10.62 -8.13
C SER A 17 2.55 -10.91 -7.13
N GLY A 18 2.48 -10.16 -6.03
CA GLY A 18 1.38 -10.23 -5.06
C GLY A 18 0.02 -9.99 -5.71
N VAL A 19 -0.13 -8.90 -6.47
CA VAL A 19 -1.36 -8.59 -7.21
C VAL A 19 -1.70 -9.67 -8.26
N CYS A 20 -0.69 -10.22 -8.95
CA CYS A 20 -0.90 -11.32 -9.90
C CYS A 20 -1.50 -12.56 -9.21
N PHE A 21 -0.92 -12.99 -8.09
CA PHE A 21 -1.41 -14.13 -7.33
C PHE A 21 -2.79 -13.88 -6.72
N LEU A 22 -3.05 -12.67 -6.22
CA LEU A 22 -4.36 -12.24 -5.79
C LEU A 22 -5.41 -12.38 -6.91
N LEU A 23 -5.10 -11.93 -8.13
CA LEU A 23 -6.03 -12.02 -9.27
C LEU A 23 -6.28 -13.48 -9.66
N PHE A 24 -5.26 -14.33 -9.60
CA PHE A 24 -5.43 -15.78 -9.78
C PHE A 24 -6.31 -16.39 -8.70
N THR A 25 -6.15 -16.00 -7.44
CA THR A 25 -7.03 -16.47 -6.35
C THR A 25 -8.48 -16.07 -6.60
N ALA A 26 -8.72 -14.81 -7.00
CA ALA A 26 -10.06 -14.31 -7.32
C ALA A 26 -10.65 -15.04 -8.55
N LEU A 27 -9.86 -15.27 -9.60
CA LEU A 27 -10.28 -15.99 -10.80
C LEU A 27 -10.64 -17.45 -10.50
N PHE A 28 -9.73 -18.18 -9.85
CA PHE A 28 -9.93 -19.60 -9.56
C PHE A 28 -11.03 -19.82 -8.52
N THR A 29 -11.23 -18.90 -7.58
CA THR A 29 -12.40 -18.94 -6.70
C THR A 29 -13.70 -18.75 -7.48
N CYS A 30 -13.75 -17.78 -8.40
CA CYS A 30 -14.90 -17.59 -9.27
C CYS A 30 -15.18 -18.83 -10.13
N LEU A 31 -14.14 -19.46 -10.70
CA LEU A 31 -14.26 -20.70 -11.46
C LEU A 31 -14.71 -21.89 -10.60
N LEU A 32 -14.24 -21.99 -9.36
CA LEU A 32 -14.70 -22.99 -8.41
C LEU A 32 -16.20 -22.83 -8.14
N LEU A 33 -16.67 -21.62 -7.87
CA LEU A 33 -18.06 -21.35 -7.50
C LEU A 33 -19.01 -21.46 -8.69
N THR A 34 -18.55 -21.18 -9.91
CA THR A 34 -19.37 -21.21 -11.13
C THR A 34 -19.34 -22.57 -11.84
N ARG A 35 -18.19 -23.24 -11.88
CA ARG A 35 -17.98 -24.51 -12.61
C ARG A 35 -17.78 -25.73 -11.69
N GLY A 36 -17.58 -25.55 -10.39
CA GLY A 36 -17.45 -26.65 -9.43
C GLY A 36 -16.16 -27.48 -9.54
N SER A 37 -15.14 -26.99 -10.25
CA SER A 37 -13.91 -27.75 -10.50
C SER A 37 -13.00 -27.83 -9.27
N ARG A 38 -12.60 -29.05 -8.88
CA ARG A 38 -11.61 -29.28 -7.82
C ARG A 38 -10.22 -28.73 -8.18
N ALA A 39 -9.86 -28.74 -9.46
CA ALA A 39 -8.60 -28.14 -9.91
C ALA A 39 -8.59 -26.62 -9.63
N SER A 40 -9.73 -25.95 -9.77
CA SER A 40 -9.87 -24.54 -9.43
C SER A 40 -9.74 -24.30 -7.92
N ALA A 41 -10.23 -25.21 -7.07
CA ALA A 41 -9.99 -25.12 -5.62
C ALA A 41 -8.50 -25.20 -5.28
N ILE A 42 -7.78 -26.20 -5.84
CA ILE A 42 -6.34 -26.35 -5.62
C ILE A 42 -5.58 -25.13 -6.13
N ALA A 43 -5.92 -24.62 -7.32
CA ALA A 43 -5.28 -23.44 -7.88
C ALA A 43 -5.58 -22.16 -7.08
N ALA A 44 -6.78 -22.02 -6.51
CA ALA A 44 -7.12 -20.91 -5.62
C ALA A 44 -6.30 -20.95 -4.32
N ILE A 45 -6.16 -22.14 -3.70
CA ILE A 45 -5.33 -22.32 -2.51
C ILE A 45 -3.86 -22.03 -2.83
N ALA A 46 -3.33 -22.60 -3.91
CA ALA A 46 -1.93 -22.43 -4.29
C ALA A 46 -1.61 -20.96 -4.59
N SER A 47 -2.43 -20.28 -5.38
CA SER A 47 -2.26 -18.84 -5.67
C SER A 47 -2.42 -17.98 -4.42
N GLY A 48 -3.41 -18.26 -3.57
CA GLY A 48 -3.62 -17.50 -2.33
C GLY A 48 -2.44 -17.67 -1.36
N TYR A 49 -1.86 -18.86 -1.32
CA TYR A 49 -0.67 -19.13 -0.53
C TYR A 49 0.58 -18.45 -1.11
N LEU A 50 0.70 -18.35 -2.44
CA LEU A 50 1.77 -17.55 -3.06
C LEU A 50 1.60 -16.04 -2.79
N ALA A 51 0.37 -15.53 -2.75
CA ALA A 51 0.10 -14.16 -2.29
C ALA A 51 0.56 -13.96 -0.83
N PHE A 52 0.29 -14.94 0.04
CA PHE A 52 0.79 -14.95 1.43
C PHE A 52 2.31 -14.88 1.52
N LEU A 53 3.02 -15.65 0.71
CA LEU A 53 4.49 -15.69 0.71
C LEU A 53 5.14 -14.43 0.10
N THR A 54 4.38 -13.59 -0.61
CA THR A 54 4.92 -12.41 -1.31
C THR A 54 4.65 -11.12 -0.57
N HIS A 55 3.41 -10.87 -0.15
CA HIS A 55 3.03 -9.62 0.49
C HIS A 55 1.74 -9.76 1.32
N SER A 56 1.78 -9.32 2.58
CA SER A 56 0.69 -9.53 3.53
C SER A 56 -0.60 -8.78 3.18
N LEU A 57 -0.50 -7.61 2.55
CA LEU A 57 -1.68 -6.85 2.12
C LEU A 57 -2.37 -7.49 0.91
N ASP A 58 -1.60 -7.98 -0.07
CA ASP A 58 -2.15 -8.75 -1.21
C ASP A 58 -2.82 -10.03 -0.72
N TYR A 59 -2.23 -10.71 0.26
CA TYR A 59 -2.86 -11.87 0.90
C TYR A 59 -4.18 -11.53 1.59
N ALA A 60 -4.24 -10.42 2.33
CA ALA A 60 -5.47 -9.97 2.97
C ALA A 60 -6.59 -9.72 1.94
N TYR A 61 -6.26 -9.11 0.79
CA TYR A 61 -7.22 -8.93 -0.30
C TYR A 61 -7.57 -10.25 -1.00
N ALA A 62 -6.62 -11.17 -1.18
CA ALA A 62 -6.90 -12.50 -1.73
C ALA A 62 -7.92 -13.27 -0.85
N LEU A 63 -7.76 -13.22 0.48
CA LEU A 63 -8.74 -13.74 1.44
C LEU A 63 -10.08 -13.02 1.32
N LEU A 64 -10.08 -11.69 1.20
CA LEU A 64 -11.31 -10.91 1.04
C LEU A 64 -12.07 -11.27 -0.24
N TYR A 65 -11.37 -11.38 -1.38
CA TYR A 65 -11.96 -11.82 -2.64
C TYR A 65 -12.52 -13.24 -2.51
N MET A 66 -11.74 -14.16 -1.94
CA MET A 66 -12.18 -15.53 -1.75
C MET A 66 -13.41 -15.62 -0.83
N ALA A 67 -13.43 -14.85 0.26
CA ALA A 67 -14.53 -14.83 1.22
C ALA A 67 -15.79 -14.19 0.63
N SER A 68 -15.66 -13.00 0.04
CA SER A 68 -16.79 -12.24 -0.52
C SER A 68 -17.44 -12.96 -1.70
N GLN A 69 -16.66 -13.57 -2.61
CA GLN A 69 -17.22 -14.40 -3.68
C GLN A 69 -17.95 -15.61 -3.13
N GLY A 70 -17.38 -16.30 -2.14
CA GLY A 70 -18.04 -17.45 -1.52
C GLY A 70 -19.35 -17.10 -0.83
N LEU A 71 -19.37 -15.99 -0.09
CA LEU A 71 -20.59 -15.45 0.54
C LEU A 71 -21.64 -15.07 -0.51
N ALA A 72 -21.24 -14.34 -1.56
CA ALA A 72 -22.15 -13.98 -2.65
C ALA A 72 -22.71 -15.23 -3.35
N ALA A 73 -21.88 -16.24 -3.63
CA ALA A 73 -22.32 -17.50 -4.24
C ALA A 73 -23.28 -18.28 -3.33
N TYR A 74 -23.01 -18.29 -2.01
CA TYR A 74 -23.89 -18.90 -1.02
C TYR A 74 -25.27 -18.23 -1.01
N CYS A 75 -25.31 -16.89 -1.04
CA CYS A 75 -26.54 -16.11 -1.11
C CYS A 75 -27.33 -16.33 -2.42
N LEU A 76 -26.63 -16.40 -3.56
CA LEU A 76 -27.26 -16.46 -4.90
C LEU A 76 -27.68 -17.88 -5.33
N ALA A 77 -26.80 -18.87 -5.19
CA ALA A 77 -26.98 -20.18 -5.81
C ALA A 77 -27.37 -21.29 -4.82
N ARG A 78 -27.13 -21.10 -3.51
CA ARG A 78 -27.42 -22.08 -2.43
C ARG A 78 -26.90 -23.51 -2.68
N ASP A 79 -25.89 -23.69 -3.54
CA ASP A 79 -25.28 -25.01 -3.80
C ASP A 79 -24.41 -25.44 -2.62
N ARG A 80 -24.92 -26.41 -1.85
CA ARG A 80 -24.25 -26.92 -0.64
C ARG A 80 -22.93 -27.61 -0.94
N HIS A 81 -22.77 -28.27 -2.09
CA HIS A 81 -21.53 -28.96 -2.43
C HIS A 81 -20.43 -27.93 -2.74
N ARG A 82 -20.72 -26.95 -3.60
CA ARG A 82 -19.73 -25.89 -3.94
C ARG A 82 -19.37 -25.05 -2.71
N THR A 83 -20.35 -24.73 -1.88
CA THR A 83 -20.13 -24.01 -0.61
C THR A 83 -19.20 -24.80 0.31
N ARG A 84 -19.39 -26.12 0.45
CA ARG A 84 -18.49 -26.97 1.25
C ARG A 84 -17.06 -26.96 0.71
N VAL A 85 -16.88 -27.13 -0.60
CA VAL A 85 -15.54 -27.12 -1.21
C VAL A 85 -14.86 -25.75 -1.05
N TRP A 86 -15.61 -24.67 -1.20
CA TRP A 86 -15.11 -23.31 -0.93
C TRP A 86 -14.69 -23.14 0.53
N LEU A 87 -15.54 -23.53 1.50
CA LEU A 87 -15.19 -23.46 2.93
C LEU A 87 -13.94 -24.26 3.25
N ILE A 88 -13.82 -25.49 2.73
CA ILE A 88 -12.63 -26.32 2.89
C ILE A 88 -11.40 -25.60 2.30
N SER A 89 -11.54 -24.98 1.13
CA SER A 89 -10.43 -24.27 0.48
C SER A 89 -9.99 -23.05 1.30
N LEU A 90 -10.94 -22.28 1.81
CA LEU A 90 -10.68 -21.10 2.64
C LEU A 90 -10.03 -21.49 3.97
N THR A 91 -10.57 -22.50 4.66
CA THR A 91 -10.00 -22.99 5.92
C THR A 91 -8.62 -23.59 5.70
N THR A 92 -8.39 -24.32 4.61
CA THR A 92 -7.07 -24.87 4.27
C THR A 92 -6.05 -23.75 4.08
N LEU A 93 -6.40 -22.71 3.31
CA LEU A 93 -5.52 -21.57 3.08
C LEU A 93 -5.16 -20.82 4.36
N ILE A 94 -6.15 -20.54 5.23
CA ILE A 94 -5.93 -19.88 6.52
C ILE A 94 -5.10 -20.76 7.47
N SER A 95 -5.38 -22.06 7.50
CA SER A 95 -4.66 -22.99 8.37
C SER A 95 -3.20 -23.11 7.94
N ALA A 96 -2.96 -23.21 6.63
CA ALA A 96 -1.61 -23.29 6.07
C ALA A 96 -0.80 -22.01 6.36
N SER A 97 -1.38 -20.82 6.15
CA SER A 97 -0.68 -19.56 6.42
C SER A 97 -0.40 -19.37 7.92
N LEU A 98 -1.33 -19.75 8.80
CA LEU A 98 -1.14 -19.70 10.24
C LEU A 98 -0.03 -20.66 10.70
N LEU A 99 -0.06 -21.91 10.24
CA LEU A 99 0.98 -22.90 10.55
C LEU A 99 2.36 -22.41 10.10
N THR A 100 2.48 -21.86 8.89
CA THR A 100 3.74 -21.31 8.39
C THR A 100 4.20 -20.11 9.20
N THR A 101 3.29 -19.22 9.61
CA THR A 101 3.62 -18.07 10.47
C THR A 101 4.14 -18.51 11.83
N LEU A 102 3.50 -19.51 12.44
CA LEU A 102 3.91 -20.05 13.74
C LEU A 102 5.25 -20.81 13.65
N ALA A 103 5.51 -21.51 12.55
CA ALA A 103 6.76 -22.21 12.33
C ALA A 103 7.93 -21.25 12.03
N LEU A 104 7.66 -20.11 11.39
CA LEU A 104 8.66 -19.17 10.87
C LEU A 104 8.38 -17.70 11.26
N PRO A 105 8.20 -17.39 12.56
CA PRO A 105 7.68 -16.09 13.01
C PRO A 105 8.56 -14.90 12.59
N GLN A 106 9.87 -15.10 12.47
CA GLN A 106 10.83 -14.08 12.05
C GLN A 106 10.61 -13.56 10.61
N TYR A 107 10.00 -14.37 9.74
CA TYR A 107 9.79 -14.02 8.32
C TYR A 107 8.42 -13.39 8.05
N PHE A 108 7.46 -13.50 8.98
CA PHE A 108 6.07 -13.07 8.79
C PHE A 108 5.65 -11.98 9.79
N SER A 109 6.59 -11.17 10.26
CA SER A 109 6.33 -10.05 11.17
C SER A 109 5.36 -9.01 10.59
N ASP A 110 5.25 -8.94 9.26
CA ASP A 110 4.29 -8.07 8.56
C ASP A 110 2.82 -8.42 8.84
N LEU A 111 2.50 -9.62 9.33
CA LEU A 111 1.15 -9.95 9.78
C LEU A 111 0.73 -9.17 11.03
N TRP A 112 1.70 -8.81 11.89
CA TRP A 112 1.43 -7.97 13.07
C TRP A 112 0.99 -6.57 12.68
N LYS A 113 1.35 -6.08 11.47
CA LYS A 113 0.80 -4.83 10.93
C LYS A 113 -0.70 -4.94 10.67
N GLY A 114 -1.19 -6.11 10.26
CA GLY A 114 -2.62 -6.37 10.12
C GLY A 114 -3.36 -6.32 11.45
N VAL A 115 -2.75 -6.86 12.51
CA VAL A 115 -3.29 -6.77 13.89
C VAL A 115 -3.31 -5.31 14.36
N ALA A 116 -2.21 -4.58 14.19
CA ALA A 116 -2.14 -3.15 14.53
C ALA A 116 -3.18 -2.30 13.78
N PHE A 117 -3.46 -2.63 12.50
CA PHE A 117 -4.53 -2.00 11.75
C PHE A 117 -5.91 -2.24 12.38
N LEU A 118 -6.20 -3.48 12.79
CA LEU A 118 -7.47 -3.80 13.46
C LEU A 118 -7.60 -3.12 14.82
N GLU A 119 -6.53 -3.03 15.59
CA GLU A 119 -6.48 -2.29 16.85
C GLU A 119 -6.78 -0.80 16.63
N ASP A 120 -6.15 -0.18 15.62
CA ASP A 120 -6.41 1.20 15.24
C ASP A 120 -7.85 1.43 14.75
N LEU A 121 -8.38 0.49 13.98
CA LEU A 121 -9.75 0.54 13.44
C LEU A 121 -10.79 0.45 14.57
N LEU A 122 -10.56 -0.45 15.53
CA LEU A 122 -11.41 -0.66 16.69
C LEU A 122 -11.12 0.34 17.83
N ARG A 123 -10.14 1.23 17.65
CA ARG A 123 -9.62 2.18 18.65
C ARG A 123 -9.19 1.49 19.96
N ILE A 124 -8.79 0.23 19.89
CA ILE A 124 -8.32 -0.54 21.05
C ILE A 124 -6.96 0.04 21.45
N GLY A 125 -6.83 0.48 22.71
CA GLY A 125 -5.55 0.96 23.25
C GLY A 125 -5.19 2.43 23.00
N ARG A 126 -6.07 3.25 22.41
CA ARG A 126 -5.85 4.71 22.41
C ARG A 126 -6.27 5.30 23.77
N PRO A 127 -5.35 5.84 24.58
CA PRO A 127 -5.74 6.57 25.77
C PRO A 127 -6.62 7.75 25.37
N THR A 128 -7.79 7.88 26.01
CA THR A 128 -8.73 8.99 25.84
C THR A 128 -8.18 10.33 26.31
N GLN A 129 -7.02 10.33 26.97
CA GLN A 129 -6.26 11.52 27.34
C GLN A 129 -4.97 11.63 26.52
N PRO A 130 -4.62 12.83 26.02
CA PRO A 130 -3.31 13.06 25.42
C PRO A 130 -2.21 12.79 26.48
N PRO A 131 -1.09 12.17 26.11
CA PRO A 131 0.01 11.95 27.03
C PRO A 131 0.54 13.29 27.59
N PRO A 132 0.92 13.35 28.88
CA PRO A 132 1.39 14.58 29.54
C PRO A 132 2.74 15.09 28.99
N THR A 133 3.44 14.28 28.20
CA THR A 133 4.70 14.62 27.52
C THR A 133 4.50 14.62 26.00
N PRO A 134 4.98 15.65 25.29
CA PRO A 134 4.96 15.64 23.83
C PRO A 134 5.79 14.44 23.35
N PRO A 135 5.24 13.58 22.47
CA PRO A 135 5.98 12.43 21.98
C PRO A 135 7.27 12.88 21.27
N PRO A 136 8.35 12.09 21.34
CA PRO A 136 9.58 12.35 20.59
C PRO A 136 9.21 12.57 19.12
N ALA A 137 9.73 13.66 18.54
CA ALA A 137 9.38 14.22 17.23
C ALA A 137 8.70 13.22 16.30
N ALA A 138 7.35 13.24 16.33
CA ALA A 138 6.54 12.33 15.54
C ALA A 138 7.03 12.37 14.09
N HIS A 139 7.27 11.19 13.51
CA HIS A 139 7.39 11.09 12.06
C HIS A 139 6.20 11.85 11.47
N PRO A 140 6.42 12.79 10.53
CA PRO A 140 5.33 13.57 9.97
C PRO A 140 4.32 12.57 9.41
N SER A 141 3.12 12.57 10.00
CA SER A 141 2.03 11.71 9.54
C SER A 141 1.85 11.98 8.05
N PRO A 142 1.71 10.94 7.21
CA PRO A 142 1.54 11.18 5.79
C PRO A 142 0.35 12.11 5.56
N PRO A 143 0.42 13.01 4.57
CA PRO A 143 -0.67 13.94 4.30
C PRO A 143 -1.97 13.16 4.04
N PRO A 144 -3.14 13.72 4.35
CA PRO A 144 -4.39 13.08 3.95
C PRO A 144 -4.41 12.86 2.43
N LEU A 145 -5.02 11.76 2.00
CA LEU A 145 -5.22 11.49 0.58
C LEU A 145 -6.02 12.64 -0.06
N PRO A 146 -5.54 13.26 -1.16
CA PRO A 146 -6.26 14.32 -1.83
C PRO A 146 -7.64 13.82 -2.31
N PRO A 147 -8.70 14.63 -2.20
CA PRO A 147 -10.06 14.23 -2.63
C PRO A 147 -10.13 13.75 -4.08
N LEU A 148 -9.30 14.34 -4.96
CA LEU A 148 -9.23 13.95 -6.37
C LEU A 148 -8.73 12.51 -6.57
N GLN A 149 -7.87 11.99 -5.68
CA GLN A 149 -7.43 10.60 -5.75
C GLN A 149 -8.55 9.62 -5.40
N LEU A 150 -9.52 10.04 -4.58
CA LEU A 150 -10.68 9.23 -4.21
C LEU A 150 -11.77 9.25 -5.29
N ALA A 151 -11.77 10.24 -6.18
CA ALA A 151 -12.83 10.41 -7.18
C ALA A 151 -12.92 9.22 -8.14
N LEU A 152 -11.78 8.72 -8.64
CA LEU A 152 -11.74 7.58 -9.55
C LEU A 152 -12.27 6.29 -8.87
N PRO A 153 -11.72 5.81 -7.74
CA PRO A 153 -12.22 4.59 -7.10
C PRO A 153 -13.69 4.73 -6.66
N LEU A 154 -14.12 5.89 -6.17
CA LEU A 154 -15.54 6.14 -5.86
C LEU A 154 -16.44 6.03 -7.09
N SER A 155 -16.04 6.59 -8.24
CA SER A 155 -16.82 6.50 -9.47
C SER A 155 -17.01 5.06 -9.95
N PHE A 156 -15.96 4.24 -9.84
CA PHE A 156 -16.04 2.82 -10.18
C PHE A 156 -16.85 2.01 -9.16
N LEU A 157 -16.81 2.36 -7.86
CA LEU A 157 -17.69 1.73 -6.88
C LEU A 157 -19.17 2.04 -7.17
N VAL A 158 -19.50 3.29 -7.51
CA VAL A 158 -20.86 3.66 -7.93
C VAL A 158 -21.27 2.87 -9.18
N ALA A 159 -20.41 2.82 -10.20
CA ALA A 159 -20.65 2.02 -11.40
C ALA A 159 -20.82 0.53 -11.06
N GLY A 160 -20.01 -0.01 -10.13
CA GLY A 160 -20.10 -1.37 -9.65
C GLY A 160 -21.44 -1.67 -8.97
N CYS A 161 -21.97 -0.75 -8.14
CA CYS A 161 -23.28 -0.90 -7.52
C CYS A 161 -24.40 -1.00 -8.58
N LEU A 162 -24.36 -0.14 -9.60
CA LEU A 162 -25.32 -0.16 -10.71
C LEU A 162 -25.22 -1.47 -11.50
N LEU A 163 -24.00 -1.89 -11.85
CA LEU A 163 -23.74 -3.15 -12.55
C LEU A 163 -24.17 -4.36 -11.73
N LEU A 164 -23.96 -4.34 -10.40
CA LEU A 164 -24.35 -5.42 -9.51
C LEU A 164 -25.87 -5.64 -9.57
N ALA A 165 -26.65 -4.57 -9.48
CA ALA A 165 -28.11 -4.61 -9.53
C ALA A 165 -28.63 -5.30 -10.81
N GLU A 166 -27.98 -5.04 -11.95
CA GLU A 166 -28.32 -5.68 -13.23
C GLU A 166 -27.75 -7.10 -13.39
N SER A 167 -26.67 -7.41 -12.69
CA SER A 167 -25.92 -8.67 -12.83
C SER A 167 -26.39 -9.78 -11.88
N LEU A 168 -27.37 -9.56 -11.00
CA LEU A 168 -27.77 -10.53 -9.96
C LEU A 168 -28.10 -11.93 -10.52
N GLN A 169 -28.58 -12.02 -11.77
CA GLN A 169 -28.89 -13.29 -12.44
C GLN A 169 -27.69 -13.88 -13.21
N ARG A 170 -26.61 -13.12 -13.38
CA ARG A 170 -25.39 -13.50 -14.12
C ARG A 170 -24.31 -13.93 -13.13
N GLY A 171 -24.45 -15.15 -12.62
CA GLY A 171 -23.66 -15.70 -11.52
C GLY A 171 -22.20 -15.23 -11.47
N ALA A 172 -21.39 -15.50 -12.50
CA ALA A 172 -19.97 -15.12 -12.49
C ALA A 172 -19.72 -13.60 -12.40
N GLU A 173 -20.47 -12.79 -13.16
CA GLU A 173 -20.37 -11.32 -13.11
C GLU A 173 -20.72 -10.80 -11.71
N ALA A 174 -21.82 -11.29 -11.13
CA ALA A 174 -22.25 -10.89 -9.79
C ALA A 174 -21.17 -11.19 -8.73
N LEU A 175 -20.50 -12.35 -8.81
CA LEU A 175 -19.41 -12.70 -7.89
C LEU A 175 -18.23 -11.75 -8.02
N VAL A 176 -17.81 -11.44 -9.25
CA VAL A 176 -16.68 -10.53 -9.51
C VAL A 176 -17.02 -9.11 -9.07
N ILE A 177 -18.21 -8.61 -9.39
CA ILE A 177 -18.62 -7.25 -9.00
C ILE A 177 -18.78 -7.15 -7.48
N SER A 178 -19.50 -8.09 -6.85
CA SER A 178 -19.72 -8.05 -5.39
C SER A 178 -18.42 -8.09 -4.59
N SER A 179 -17.48 -8.95 -4.98
CA SER A 179 -16.16 -9.01 -4.36
C SER A 179 -15.30 -7.77 -4.63
N SER A 180 -15.40 -7.17 -5.82
CA SER A 180 -14.72 -5.90 -6.13
C SER A 180 -15.29 -4.73 -5.35
N LEU A 181 -16.60 -4.69 -5.12
CA LEU A 181 -17.24 -3.69 -4.26
C LEU A 181 -16.78 -3.84 -2.80
N ALA A 182 -16.71 -5.07 -2.29
CA ALA A 182 -16.19 -5.33 -0.94
C ALA A 182 -14.72 -4.89 -0.79
N ALA A 183 -13.88 -5.23 -1.77
CA ALA A 183 -12.48 -4.83 -1.80
C ALA A 183 -12.30 -3.31 -1.92
N GLY A 184 -13.03 -2.63 -2.79
CA GLY A 184 -12.95 -1.17 -2.91
C GLY A 184 -13.51 -0.45 -1.68
N ALA A 185 -14.57 -0.97 -1.05
CA ALA A 185 -15.06 -0.43 0.22
C ALA A 185 -14.01 -0.53 1.34
N LEU A 186 -13.34 -1.70 1.46
CA LEU A 186 -12.24 -1.85 2.41
C LEU A 186 -11.08 -0.88 2.10
N SER A 187 -10.76 -0.69 0.82
CA SER A 187 -9.67 0.20 0.39
C SER A 187 -9.90 1.66 0.80
N LEU A 188 -11.15 2.14 0.72
CA LEU A 188 -11.52 3.50 1.10
C LEU A 188 -11.70 3.71 2.61
N THR A 189 -11.95 2.64 3.37
CA THR A 189 -12.31 2.72 4.80
C THR A 189 -11.27 3.49 5.62
N PRO A 190 -9.95 3.23 5.53
CA PRO A 190 -8.97 3.95 6.34
C PRO A 190 -8.87 5.45 5.96
N ALA A 191 -9.05 5.79 4.69
CA ALA A 191 -9.07 7.17 4.22
C ALA A 191 -10.26 7.95 4.80
N LEU A 192 -11.45 7.34 4.78
CA LEU A 192 -12.68 7.93 5.31
C LEU A 192 -12.66 8.07 6.85
N LEU A 193 -12.00 7.15 7.54
CA LEU A 193 -11.85 7.17 9.00
C LEU A 193 -10.67 8.03 9.50
N GLY A 194 -9.93 8.68 8.59
CA GLY A 194 -8.79 9.54 8.95
C GLY A 194 -7.54 8.77 9.41
N LEU A 195 -7.46 7.47 9.15
CA LEU A 195 -6.33 6.60 9.45
C LEU A 195 -5.23 6.78 8.39
N ARG A 196 -4.51 7.91 8.45
CA ARG A 196 -3.62 8.39 7.37
C ARG A 196 -2.56 7.39 6.92
N GLU A 197 -1.88 6.71 7.85
CA GLU A 197 -0.84 5.72 7.49
C GLU A 197 -1.40 4.51 6.76
N TRP A 198 -2.58 4.07 7.17
CA TRP A 198 -3.28 2.94 6.56
C TRP A 198 -3.91 3.36 5.22
N GLY A 199 -4.45 4.58 5.12
CA GLY A 199 -5.06 5.11 3.90
C GLY A 199 -4.15 4.99 2.68
N TRP A 200 -2.89 5.42 2.77
CA TRP A 200 -1.96 5.32 1.65
C TRP A 200 -1.62 3.88 1.26
N ARG A 201 -1.55 2.95 2.23
CA ARG A 201 -1.27 1.54 1.94
C ARG A 201 -2.45 0.88 1.23
N PHE A 202 -3.67 1.16 1.68
CA PHE A 202 -4.89 0.61 1.10
C PHE A 202 -5.24 1.26 -0.25
N ALA A 203 -4.90 2.53 -0.46
CA ALA A 203 -5.07 3.21 -1.75
C ALA A 203 -4.27 2.54 -2.88
N LEU A 204 -3.16 1.85 -2.57
CA LEU A 204 -2.42 1.06 -3.57
C LEU A 204 -3.24 -0.12 -4.10
N MET A 205 -4.19 -0.63 -3.30
CA MET A 205 -5.03 -1.76 -3.68
C MET A 205 -6.25 -1.36 -4.48
N ASP A 206 -6.60 -0.07 -4.56
CA ASP A 206 -7.77 0.43 -5.32
C ASP A 206 -7.75 0.02 -6.81
N LEU A 207 -6.56 -0.17 -7.38
CA LEU A 207 -6.41 -0.57 -8.77
C LEU A 207 -7.11 -1.90 -9.08
N VAL A 208 -7.08 -2.86 -8.16
CA VAL A 208 -7.63 -4.21 -8.36
C VAL A 208 -9.15 -4.18 -8.52
N PRO A 209 -9.95 -3.68 -7.55
CA PRO A 209 -11.40 -3.61 -7.70
C PRO A 209 -11.82 -2.69 -8.86
N VAL A 210 -11.10 -1.58 -9.11
CA VAL A 210 -11.34 -0.70 -10.26
C VAL A 210 -11.16 -1.46 -11.57
N ALA A 211 -10.06 -2.20 -11.74
CA ALA A 211 -9.77 -2.94 -12.96
C ALA A 211 -10.81 -4.05 -13.23
N LEU A 212 -11.28 -4.75 -12.20
CA LEU A 212 -12.30 -5.78 -12.34
C LEU A 212 -13.66 -5.18 -12.73
N ILE A 213 -14.09 -4.09 -12.08
CA ILE A 213 -15.35 -3.40 -12.44
C ILE A 213 -15.25 -2.82 -13.85
N ALA A 214 -14.13 -2.17 -14.19
CA ALA A 214 -13.85 -1.66 -15.52
C ALA A 214 -13.91 -2.78 -16.58
N GLY A 215 -13.33 -3.94 -16.29
CA GLY A 215 -13.35 -5.10 -17.18
C GLY A 215 -14.78 -5.60 -17.46
N VAL A 216 -15.65 -5.62 -16.44
CA VAL A 216 -17.07 -5.96 -16.62
C VAL A 216 -17.82 -4.88 -17.39
N LEU A 217 -17.53 -3.61 -17.13
CA LEU A 217 -18.14 -2.50 -17.86
C LEU A 217 -17.78 -2.55 -19.36
N VAL A 218 -16.50 -2.81 -19.66
CA VAL A 218 -16.01 -3.02 -21.04
C VAL A 218 -16.67 -4.25 -21.64
N SER A 219 -16.74 -5.39 -20.94
CA SER A 219 -17.32 -6.62 -21.51
C SER A 219 -18.80 -6.49 -21.87
N ARG A 220 -19.53 -5.59 -21.18
CA ARG A 220 -20.92 -5.26 -21.49
C ARG A 220 -21.09 -4.29 -22.66
N ALA A 221 -20.03 -3.63 -23.11
CA ALA A 221 -20.11 -2.80 -24.29
C ALA A 221 -20.36 -3.68 -25.52
N GLY A 222 -21.42 -3.38 -26.28
CA GLY A 222 -21.94 -4.29 -27.30
C GLY A 222 -20.93 -4.67 -28.38
N GLY A 223 -20.44 -3.68 -29.14
CA GLY A 223 -19.51 -3.91 -30.26
C GLY A 223 -18.04 -3.81 -29.87
N ARG A 224 -17.15 -4.50 -30.61
CA ARG A 224 -15.68 -4.44 -30.42
C ARG A 224 -15.14 -3.00 -30.45
N LEU A 225 -15.69 -2.16 -31.31
CA LEU A 225 -15.30 -0.74 -31.38
C LEU A 225 -15.67 0.02 -30.10
N ALA A 226 -16.87 -0.24 -29.53
CA ALA A 226 -17.29 0.35 -28.26
C ALA A 226 -16.43 -0.15 -27.09
N GLN A 227 -16.12 -1.45 -27.07
CA GLN A 227 -15.19 -2.04 -26.10
C GLN A 227 -13.82 -1.38 -26.14
N LEU A 228 -13.25 -1.22 -27.34
CA LEU A 228 -11.98 -0.53 -27.55
C LEU A 228 -12.06 0.93 -27.11
N ALA A 229 -13.08 1.68 -27.54
CA ALA A 229 -13.24 3.08 -27.19
C ALA A 229 -13.35 3.30 -25.67
N ILE A 230 -14.18 2.51 -24.98
CA ILE A 230 -14.32 2.58 -23.52
C ILE A 230 -13.01 2.18 -22.83
N SER A 231 -12.34 1.13 -23.31
CA SER A 231 -11.03 0.72 -22.77
C SER A 231 -10.00 1.83 -22.91
N THR A 232 -9.93 2.50 -24.07
CA THR A 232 -9.01 3.62 -24.30
C THR A 232 -9.30 4.78 -23.36
N VAL A 233 -10.57 5.12 -23.13
CA VAL A 233 -10.95 6.18 -22.17
C VAL A 233 -10.53 5.80 -20.75
N ILE A 234 -10.85 4.59 -20.29
CA ILE A 234 -10.50 4.14 -18.93
C ILE A 234 -8.97 4.10 -18.74
N VAL A 235 -8.24 3.51 -19.69
CA VAL A 235 -6.76 3.48 -19.64
C VAL A 235 -6.20 4.88 -19.66
N GLY A 236 -6.73 5.78 -20.48
CA GLY A 236 -6.33 7.20 -20.52
C GLY A 236 -6.48 7.90 -19.18
N LEU A 237 -7.61 7.69 -18.49
CA LEU A 237 -7.85 8.24 -17.14
C LEU A 237 -6.86 7.68 -16.12
N VAL A 238 -6.64 6.35 -16.11
CA VAL A 238 -5.71 5.70 -15.19
C VAL A 238 -4.27 6.17 -15.44
N VAL A 239 -3.83 6.24 -16.69
CA VAL A 239 -2.49 6.74 -17.06
C VAL A 239 -2.33 8.21 -16.70
N GLY A 240 -3.34 9.05 -16.95
CA GLY A 240 -3.31 10.46 -16.57
C GLY A 240 -3.17 10.65 -15.05
N GLN A 241 -3.90 9.87 -14.26
CA GLN A 241 -3.77 9.86 -12.80
C GLN A 241 -2.38 9.37 -12.37
N ALA A 242 -1.88 8.29 -12.97
CA ALA A 242 -0.56 7.75 -12.68
C ALA A 242 0.56 8.76 -12.97
N ILE A 243 0.50 9.50 -14.09
CA ILE A 243 1.45 10.56 -14.42
C ILE A 243 1.41 11.67 -13.36
N THR A 244 0.22 12.12 -12.99
CA THR A 244 0.05 13.16 -11.96
C THR A 244 0.66 12.73 -10.62
N GLN A 245 0.43 11.48 -10.22
CA GLN A 245 1.02 10.90 -9.01
C GLN A 245 2.55 10.75 -9.12
N ALA A 246 3.06 10.35 -10.28
CA ALA A 246 4.49 10.24 -10.52
C ALA A 246 5.21 11.59 -10.40
N TYR A 247 4.56 12.71 -10.71
CA TYR A 247 5.12 14.04 -10.46
C TYR A 247 5.09 14.44 -8.98
N GLN A 248 4.10 13.96 -8.20
CA GLN A 248 3.96 14.27 -6.78
C GLN A 248 4.87 13.43 -5.87
N VAL A 249 5.20 12.20 -6.26
CA VAL A 249 5.93 11.23 -5.41
C VAL A 249 7.45 11.29 -5.57
N ARG A 250 7.99 12.06 -6.53
CA ARG A 250 9.45 12.18 -6.71
C ARG A 250 10.07 12.82 -5.46
N PRO A 251 10.94 12.12 -4.69
CA PRO A 251 11.79 12.80 -3.72
C PRO A 251 12.73 13.68 -4.53
N SER A 252 12.34 14.91 -4.80
CA SER A 252 13.13 15.89 -5.51
C SER A 252 13.83 16.76 -4.47
N ILE A 253 15.11 17.00 -4.71
CA ILE A 253 15.88 18.01 -3.99
C ILE A 253 16.26 19.08 -5.02
N PRO A 254 16.18 20.37 -4.68
CA PRO A 254 16.76 21.41 -5.52
C PRO A 254 18.24 21.12 -5.81
N TYR A 255 18.70 21.44 -7.01
CA TYR A 255 20.06 21.15 -7.42
C TYR A 255 21.10 21.80 -6.49
N GLU A 256 20.81 23.00 -6.00
CA GLU A 256 21.65 23.73 -5.05
C GLU A 256 21.75 23.01 -3.70
N ALA A 257 20.65 22.44 -3.20
CA ALA A 257 20.65 21.67 -1.96
C ALA A 257 21.39 20.33 -2.13
N TYR A 258 21.37 19.75 -3.33
CA TYR A 258 22.22 18.59 -3.64
C TYR A 258 23.71 18.94 -3.63
N LEU A 259 24.10 20.07 -4.22
CA LEU A 259 25.48 20.56 -4.16
C LEU A 259 25.92 20.85 -2.71
N ASP A 260 25.05 21.47 -1.91
CA ASP A 260 25.34 21.71 -0.49
C ASP A 260 25.56 20.39 0.28
N LEU A 261 24.79 19.32 -0.02
CA LEU A 261 25.02 18.00 0.58
C LEU A 261 26.35 17.38 0.15
N LEU A 262 26.77 17.56 -1.10
CA LEU A 262 28.07 17.09 -1.57
C LEU A 262 29.22 17.81 -0.86
N GLU A 263 29.10 19.11 -0.62
CA GLU A 263 30.07 19.86 0.17
C GLU A 263 30.09 19.40 1.63
N ILE A 264 28.91 19.21 2.25
CA ILE A 264 28.78 18.69 3.61
C ILE A 264 29.44 17.32 3.75
N ARG A 265 29.36 16.46 2.73
CA ARG A 265 30.01 15.13 2.71
C ARG A 265 31.53 15.22 2.91
N HIS A 266 32.17 16.30 2.46
CA HIS A 266 33.60 16.50 2.65
C HIS A 266 33.95 16.99 4.06
N LEU A 267 32.97 17.46 4.83
CA LEU A 267 33.15 18.04 6.16
C LEU A 267 32.85 17.07 7.31
N ILE A 268 32.05 16.03 7.06
CA ILE A 268 31.68 15.04 8.07
C ILE A 268 32.07 13.63 7.61
N PRO A 269 32.44 12.73 8.55
CA PRO A 269 32.70 11.34 8.18
C PRO A 269 31.42 10.66 7.65
N LEU A 270 31.60 9.71 6.72
CA LEU A 270 30.49 8.89 6.21
C LEU A 270 29.81 8.16 7.38
N ASN A 271 28.47 8.11 7.37
CA ASN A 271 27.66 7.55 8.48
C ASN A 271 27.87 8.30 9.81
N ALA A 272 28.22 9.59 9.80
CA ALA A 272 28.19 10.38 11.02
C ALA A 272 26.78 10.42 11.63
N PRO A 273 26.61 10.48 12.96
CA PRO A 273 25.31 10.70 13.57
C PRO A 273 24.86 12.15 13.31
N TYR A 274 23.90 12.33 12.40
CA TYR A 274 23.32 13.63 12.07
C TYR A 274 21.80 13.64 12.26
N ALA A 275 21.25 14.82 12.53
CA ALA A 275 19.82 15.09 12.53
C ALA A 275 19.44 16.04 11.38
N LEU A 276 18.27 15.81 10.80
CA LEU A 276 17.72 16.65 9.75
C LEU A 276 16.65 17.57 10.31
N HIS A 277 16.89 18.87 10.20
CA HIS A 277 15.94 19.93 10.48
C HIS A 277 15.60 20.69 9.20
N CYS A 278 15.13 19.95 8.19
CA CYS A 278 14.71 20.47 6.91
C CYS A 278 13.22 20.19 6.70
N ARG A 279 12.45 21.18 6.23
CA ARG A 279 11.05 21.00 5.80
C ARG A 279 10.94 20.54 4.35
N GLY A 280 11.88 20.96 3.50
CA GLY A 280 11.85 20.69 2.06
C GLY A 280 12.73 19.54 1.56
N VAL A 281 13.60 18.98 2.41
CA VAL A 281 14.55 17.93 2.01
C VAL A 281 14.10 16.58 2.56
N SER A 282 13.78 15.65 1.66
CA SER A 282 13.52 14.25 2.02
C SER A 282 14.78 13.62 2.63
N LYS A 283 14.62 12.83 3.69
CA LYS A 283 15.69 12.09 4.36
C LYS A 283 16.52 11.23 3.41
N TYR A 284 15.89 10.80 2.32
CA TYR A 284 16.51 10.06 1.23
C TYR A 284 17.80 10.70 0.72
N TRP A 285 17.83 12.02 0.51
CA TRP A 285 18.97 12.68 -0.12
C TRP A 285 20.20 12.78 0.78
N PRO A 286 20.08 13.23 2.05
CA PRO A 286 21.16 13.14 3.03
C PRO A 286 21.64 11.71 3.26
N GLU A 287 20.74 10.72 3.37
CA GLU A 287 21.11 9.31 3.51
C GLU A 287 21.90 8.81 2.30
N TYR A 288 21.50 9.23 1.09
CA TYR A 288 22.18 8.88 -0.16
C TYR A 288 23.58 9.48 -0.28
N VAL A 289 23.77 10.73 0.16
CA VAL A 289 25.06 11.44 0.00
C VAL A 289 26.00 11.20 1.19
N LEU A 290 25.47 11.15 2.41
CA LEU A 290 26.23 11.15 3.68
C LEU A 290 26.26 9.78 4.37
N GLY A 291 25.41 8.84 3.93
CA GLY A 291 25.26 7.53 4.52
C GLY A 291 24.22 7.46 5.64
N TRP A 292 23.98 6.25 6.16
CA TRP A 292 22.98 5.96 7.17
C TRP A 292 23.51 6.31 8.57
N PRO A 293 22.87 7.21 9.33
CA PRO A 293 23.35 7.60 10.65
C PRO A 293 23.15 6.44 11.66
N PRO A 294 24.14 6.11 12.50
CA PRO A 294 24.12 4.94 13.39
C PRO A 294 23.13 5.01 14.58
N GLY A 295 22.17 5.92 14.57
CA GLY A 295 21.30 6.19 15.73
C GLY A 295 22.05 6.86 16.89
N GLY A 296 21.33 7.28 17.94
CA GLY A 296 21.88 7.98 19.10
C GLY A 296 21.79 9.50 19.02
N GLN A 297 22.51 10.21 19.91
CA GLN A 297 22.49 11.67 19.93
C GLN A 297 23.18 12.25 18.69
N PRO A 298 22.54 13.17 17.95
CA PRO A 298 23.11 13.73 16.74
C PRO A 298 24.31 14.63 17.09
N ARG A 299 25.45 14.37 16.45
CA ARG A 299 26.63 15.25 16.51
C ARG A 299 26.53 16.41 15.53
N TYR A 300 25.80 16.20 14.43
CA TYR A 300 25.58 17.21 13.40
C TYR A 300 24.09 17.48 13.19
N VAL A 301 23.75 18.71 12.82
CA VAL A 301 22.38 19.09 12.44
C VAL A 301 22.43 19.77 11.09
N ILE A 302 21.69 19.25 10.12
CA ILE A 302 21.53 19.85 8.79
C ILE A 302 20.18 20.56 8.74
N SER A 303 20.16 21.85 8.39
CA SER A 303 18.93 22.63 8.34
C SER A 303 18.79 23.44 7.05
N ASP A 304 17.55 23.64 6.60
CA ASP A 304 17.19 24.50 5.47
C ASP A 304 16.93 25.97 5.88
N ARG A 305 17.14 26.27 7.16
CA ARG A 305 16.96 27.60 7.74
C ARG A 305 17.98 27.87 8.83
N PRO A 306 18.30 29.14 9.11
CA PRO A 306 19.15 29.49 10.23
C PRO A 306 18.53 28.99 11.54
N LEU A 307 19.23 28.10 12.21
CA LEU A 307 18.97 27.77 13.61
C LEU A 307 19.58 28.89 14.46
N LEU A 308 18.73 29.67 15.11
CA LEU A 308 19.14 30.66 16.11
C LEU A 308 19.66 29.88 17.33
N GLY A 309 20.97 29.61 17.33
CA GLY A 309 21.62 28.71 18.27
C GLY A 309 21.81 29.34 19.65
N GLY A 310 21.31 28.67 20.69
CA GLY A 310 21.92 28.76 22.02
C GLY A 310 23.37 28.25 22.00
N PRO A 311 24.10 28.31 23.13
CA PRO A 311 25.56 28.04 23.21
C PRO A 311 26.02 26.63 22.81
N ALA A 312 25.11 25.73 22.42
CA ALA A 312 25.36 24.34 22.08
C ALA A 312 25.52 24.05 20.57
N LEU A 313 25.25 25.01 19.68
CA LEU A 313 25.34 24.81 18.22
C LEU A 313 26.43 25.68 17.61
N ARG A 314 27.40 25.05 16.93
CA ARG A 314 28.43 25.73 16.14
C ARG A 314 28.13 25.58 14.66
N LEU A 315 28.01 26.68 13.93
CA LEU A 315 27.90 26.63 12.47
C LEU A 315 29.24 26.15 11.88
N VAL A 316 29.19 25.07 11.09
CA VAL A 316 30.35 24.47 10.41
C VAL A 316 30.35 24.80 8.92
N TYR A 317 29.17 24.83 8.31
CA TYR A 317 29.03 25.16 6.90
C TYR A 317 27.71 25.90 6.63
N ARG A 318 27.78 26.86 5.71
CA ARG A 318 26.65 27.63 5.22
C ARG A 318 26.63 27.54 3.70
N GLY A 319 25.77 26.68 3.19
CA GLY A 319 25.48 26.55 1.77
C GLY A 319 24.44 27.55 1.29
N ARG A 320 23.96 27.34 0.07
CA ARG A 320 22.91 28.18 -0.54
C ARG A 320 21.53 27.91 0.06
N LEU A 321 21.23 26.64 0.28
CA LEU A 321 19.95 26.16 0.82
C LEU A 321 20.14 25.41 2.13
N LEU A 322 21.28 24.74 2.35
CA LEU A 322 21.53 23.92 3.54
C LEU A 322 22.67 24.43 4.40
N TRP A 323 22.47 24.28 5.71
CA TRP A 323 23.36 24.76 6.75
C TRP A 323 23.72 23.56 7.63
N LEU A 324 25.00 23.41 7.95
CA LEU A 324 25.52 22.36 8.83
C LEU A 324 25.94 22.97 10.16
N TYR A 325 25.41 22.40 11.23
CA TYR A 325 25.79 22.74 12.60
C TYR A 325 26.40 21.53 13.29
N GLU A 326 27.43 21.75 14.11
CA GLU A 326 27.98 20.77 15.04
C GLU A 326 27.40 21.03 16.44
N VAL A 327 26.91 19.97 17.08
CA VAL A 327 26.40 20.00 18.45
C VAL A 327 27.58 19.87 19.41
N ARG A 328 27.85 20.94 20.17
CA ARG A 328 28.81 20.89 21.28
C ARG A 328 28.12 20.28 22.49
N LEU A 329 28.35 18.99 22.72
CA LEU A 329 27.99 18.35 23.98
C LEU A 329 28.82 19.01 25.09
N ARG A 330 28.16 19.61 26.08
CA ARG A 330 28.85 19.96 27.33
C ARG A 330 29.24 18.64 27.99
N GLY A 331 30.56 18.43 28.13
CA GLY A 331 31.10 17.36 28.97
C GLY A 331 30.75 17.57 30.43
#